data_AF-A0A538J7C2-F1
#
_entry.id   AF-A0A538J7C2-F1
#
_cell.length_a   1.000
_cell.length_b   1.000
_cell.length_c   1.000
_cell.angle_alpha   90.00
_cell.angle_beta   90.00
_cell.angle_gamma   90.00
#
_symmetry.space_group_name_H-M   'P 1'
#
loop_
_entity.id
_entity.type
_entity.pdbx_description
1 polymer ?
#
loop_
_entity_poly.entity_id
_entity_poly.type
_entity_poly.pdbx_seq_one_letter_code
_entity_poly.pdbx_strand_id
1 'polypeptide(L)'
;MGRPGAANPGLLGGGGVDGAIHAAGGPSILEECRLLGGCDPGDVKATSGGALPAKHVLHAVGPIWRGGSEGEAAVLASCHRRAVELADELGCLSVAFPAISIGAYGYPVELAAPVAIAATTAALAAHPAVELVRFVFRDEATLDTYRKARV
;
A
#
# COMPACT_ATOMS: atom_id res chain seq x y z
N MET A 1 12.74 -16.74 -23.11
CA MET A 1 11.30 -16.82 -22.79
C MET A 1 11.11 -16.37 -21.35
N GLY A 2 10.78 -15.09 -21.13
CA GLY A 2 10.46 -14.57 -19.80
C GLY A 2 8.97 -14.74 -19.53
N ARG A 3 8.60 -15.35 -18.41
CA ARG A 3 7.22 -15.35 -17.93
C ARG A 3 6.96 -13.96 -17.31
N PRO A 4 5.96 -13.18 -17.77
CA PRO A 4 5.56 -11.99 -17.04
C PRO A 4 4.84 -12.45 -15.78
N GLY A 5 5.47 -12.23 -14.63
CA GLY A 5 4.82 -12.39 -13.34
C GLY A 5 3.70 -11.36 -13.23
N ALA A 6 2.47 -11.83 -13.02
CA ALA A 6 1.35 -10.97 -12.75
C ALA A 6 1.58 -10.22 -11.43
N ALA A 7 1.85 -8.92 -11.56
CA ALA A 7 1.59 -7.78 -10.68
C ALA A 7 1.80 -6.59 -11.62
N ASN A 8 0.90 -5.62 -11.69
CA ASN A 8 0.98 -4.58 -12.72
C ASN A 8 2.19 -3.68 -12.43
N PRO A 9 3.34 -3.80 -13.13
CA PRO A 9 4.58 -3.12 -12.72
C PRO A 9 4.53 -1.62 -13.03
N GLY A 10 3.51 -1.18 -13.77
CA GLY A 10 3.51 0.13 -14.40
C GLY A 10 3.14 1.31 -13.49
N LEU A 11 2.56 1.09 -12.30
CA LEU A 11 1.93 2.19 -11.52
C LEU A 11 0.95 3.02 -12.38
N LEU A 12 0.38 2.44 -13.43
CA LEU A 12 -0.38 3.16 -14.47
C LEU A 12 -1.89 3.26 -14.16
N GLY A 13 -2.27 3.05 -12.89
CA GLY A 13 -3.66 2.95 -12.50
C GLY A 13 -4.30 1.59 -12.80
N GLY A 14 -5.43 1.34 -12.15
CA GLY A 14 -6.16 0.08 -12.13
C GLY A 14 -7.57 0.25 -11.56
N GLY A 15 -8.28 -0.84 -11.31
CA GLY A 15 -9.59 -0.82 -10.64
C GLY A 15 -9.49 -0.61 -9.12
N GLY A 16 -10.63 -0.46 -8.45
CA GLY A 16 -10.68 -0.38 -6.98
C GLY A 16 -10.18 0.96 -6.42
N VAL A 17 -9.35 0.90 -5.38
CA VAL A 17 -8.83 2.11 -4.69
C VAL A 17 -7.87 2.89 -5.59
N ASP A 18 -7.05 2.20 -6.38
CA ASP A 18 -6.08 2.82 -7.30
C ASP A 18 -6.77 3.73 -8.33
N GLY A 19 -7.80 3.19 -9.01
CA GLY A 19 -8.61 3.97 -9.94
C GLY A 19 -9.34 5.14 -9.26
N ALA A 20 -9.81 4.98 -8.03
CA ALA A 20 -10.45 6.07 -7.28
C ALA A 20 -9.47 7.19 -6.92
N ILE A 21 -8.23 6.85 -6.55
CA ILE A 21 -7.16 7.82 -6.26
C ILE A 21 -6.80 8.59 -7.53
N HIS A 22 -6.57 7.90 -8.65
CA HIS A 22 -6.27 8.56 -9.93
C HIS A 22 -7.41 9.45 -10.42
N ALA A 23 -8.67 9.00 -10.29
CA ALA A 23 -9.83 9.79 -10.68
C ALA A 23 -9.96 11.08 -9.86
N ALA A 24 -9.70 11.01 -8.55
CA ALA A 24 -9.82 12.16 -7.65
C ALA A 24 -8.59 13.09 -7.67
N GLY A 25 -7.39 12.53 -7.80
CA GLY A 25 -6.14 13.29 -7.83
C GLY A 25 -5.77 13.85 -9.20
N GLY A 26 -6.47 13.43 -10.25
CA GLY A 26 -6.29 13.96 -11.59
C GLY A 26 -5.08 13.40 -12.33
N PRO A 27 -4.85 13.87 -13.57
CA PRO A 27 -3.88 13.27 -14.49
C PRO A 27 -2.42 13.42 -14.06
N SER A 28 -2.08 14.41 -13.24
CA SER A 28 -0.69 14.67 -12.82
C SER A 28 -0.07 13.49 -12.08
N ILE A 29 -0.84 12.78 -11.26
CA ILE A 29 -0.37 11.58 -10.56
C ILE A 29 0.10 10.53 -11.58
N LEU A 30 -0.68 10.30 -12.65
CA LEU A 30 -0.33 9.32 -13.67
C LEU A 30 0.90 9.77 -14.49
N GLU A 31 1.02 11.06 -14.76
CA GLU A 31 2.20 11.63 -15.43
C GLU A 31 3.47 11.41 -14.61
N GLU A 32 3.42 11.67 -13.31
CA GLU A 32 4.53 11.40 -12.39
C GLU A 32 4.84 9.89 -12.31
N CYS A 33 3.82 9.03 -12.20
CA CYS A 33 4.01 7.58 -12.18
C CYS A 33 4.79 7.06 -13.40
N ARG A 34 4.55 7.60 -14.60
CA ARG A 34 5.28 7.21 -15.81
C ARG A 34 6.78 7.51 -15.73
N LEU A 35 7.17 8.51 -14.96
CA LEU A 35 8.58 8.89 -14.77
C LEU A 35 9.30 8.00 -13.74
N LEU A 36 8.55 7.25 -12.91
CA LEU A 36 9.12 6.42 -11.85
C LEU A 36 9.75 5.11 -12.34
N GLY A 37 9.48 4.70 -13.58
CA GLY A 37 10.03 3.46 -14.15
C GLY A 37 9.48 2.17 -13.53
N GLY A 38 8.25 2.20 -13.00
CA GLY A 38 7.60 1.06 -12.34
C GLY A 38 7.97 0.90 -10.86
N CYS A 39 7.57 -0.19 -10.21
CA CYS A 39 7.87 -0.47 -8.80
C CYS A 39 7.92 -1.98 -8.53
N ASP A 40 8.89 -2.42 -7.73
CA ASP A 40 9.08 -3.83 -7.39
C ASP A 40 8.10 -4.28 -6.30
N PRO A 41 7.71 -5.58 -6.27
CA PRO A 41 6.89 -6.12 -5.19
C PRO A 41 7.53 -5.88 -3.81
N GLY A 42 6.75 -5.34 -2.88
CA GLY A 42 7.21 -5.02 -1.52
C GLY A 42 7.84 -3.64 -1.38
N ASP A 43 8.00 -2.90 -2.48
CA ASP A 43 8.53 -1.54 -2.49
C ASP A 43 7.43 -0.49 -2.67
N VAL A 44 7.79 0.78 -2.44
CA VAL A 44 6.90 1.93 -2.46
C VAL A 44 7.57 3.12 -3.13
N LYS A 45 6.85 3.81 -4.02
CA LYS A 45 7.30 5.07 -4.63
C LYS A 45 6.30 6.19 -4.39
N ALA A 46 6.77 7.42 -4.41
CA ALA A 46 5.93 8.59 -4.16
C ALA A 46 5.70 9.42 -5.42
N THR A 47 4.51 10.00 -5.50
CA THR A 47 4.19 11.15 -6.36
C THR A 47 3.66 12.29 -5.48
N SER A 48 3.41 13.45 -6.09
CA SER A 48 2.51 14.43 -5.49
C SER A 48 1.11 13.86 -5.30
N GLY A 49 0.31 14.53 -4.47
CA GLY A 49 -1.12 14.25 -4.32
C GLY A 49 -1.99 14.66 -5.51
N GLY A 50 -1.44 15.35 -6.51
CA GLY A 50 -2.22 16.02 -7.55
C GLY A 50 -3.27 16.95 -6.94
N ALA A 51 -4.54 16.72 -7.28
CA ALA A 51 -5.70 17.46 -6.76
C ALA A 51 -6.22 16.94 -5.40
N LEU A 52 -5.64 15.88 -4.84
CA LEU A 52 -6.04 15.37 -3.53
C LEU A 52 -5.64 16.36 -2.42
N PRO A 53 -6.38 16.37 -1.29
CA PRO A 53 -5.94 17.10 -0.10
C PRO A 53 -4.68 16.48 0.55
N ALA A 54 -4.34 15.24 0.20
CA ALA A 54 -3.11 14.59 0.66
C ALA A 54 -1.90 15.18 -0.05
N LYS A 55 -0.79 15.38 0.66
CA LYS A 55 0.45 15.94 0.07
C LYS A 55 1.07 15.03 -0.99
N HIS A 56 1.04 13.72 -0.71
CA HIS A 56 1.65 12.68 -1.53
C HIS A 56 0.71 11.49 -1.68
N VAL A 57 0.89 10.76 -2.78
CA VAL A 57 0.39 9.38 -2.92
C VAL A 57 1.60 8.46 -2.89
N LEU A 58 1.55 7.46 -2.00
CA LEU A 58 2.56 6.42 -1.89
C LEU A 58 2.06 5.15 -2.58
N HIS A 59 2.67 4.82 -3.70
CA HIS A 59 2.31 3.72 -4.59
C HIS A 59 3.07 2.47 -4.19
N ALA A 60 2.37 1.49 -3.64
CA ALA A 60 2.95 0.23 -3.18
C ALA A 60 2.52 -0.95 -4.07
N VAL A 61 3.45 -1.86 -4.37
CA VAL A 61 3.14 -3.10 -5.10
C VAL A 61 3.08 -4.27 -4.12
N GLY A 62 1.88 -4.60 -3.66
CA GLY A 62 1.64 -5.74 -2.77
C GLY A 62 1.75 -7.10 -3.47
N PRO A 63 1.82 -8.21 -2.71
CA PRO A 63 1.87 -9.55 -3.29
C PRO A 63 0.52 -9.95 -3.91
N ILE A 64 0.58 -10.78 -4.96
CA ILE A 64 -0.57 -11.59 -5.37
C ILE A 64 -0.60 -12.85 -4.51
N TRP A 65 -1.75 -13.16 -3.90
CA TRP A 65 -1.91 -14.35 -3.06
C TRP A 65 -1.84 -15.62 -3.89
N ARG A 66 -0.94 -16.54 -3.52
CA ARG A 66 -0.75 -17.84 -4.18
C ARG A 66 -0.82 -19.02 -3.20
N GLY A 67 -1.37 -18.80 -2.01
CA GLY A 67 -1.51 -19.81 -0.97
C GLY A 67 -0.59 -19.61 0.24
N GLY A 68 0.23 -18.56 0.26
CA GLY A 68 0.99 -18.14 1.43
C GLY A 68 2.37 -18.77 1.59
N SER A 69 2.83 -19.54 0.61
CA SER A 69 4.13 -20.22 0.61
C SER A 69 5.21 -19.52 -0.22
N GLU A 70 4.89 -18.42 -0.90
CA GLU A 70 5.78 -17.72 -1.84
C GLU A 70 6.34 -16.42 -1.26
N GLY A 71 6.31 -16.27 0.07
CA GLY A 71 6.80 -15.09 0.78
C GLY A 71 5.84 -13.91 0.77
N GLU A 72 4.55 -14.11 0.47
CA GLU A 72 3.55 -13.03 0.38
C GLU A 72 3.48 -12.20 1.67
N ALA A 73 3.56 -12.83 2.84
CA ALA A 73 3.57 -12.12 4.11
C ALA A 73 4.75 -11.15 4.24
N ALA A 74 5.94 -11.54 3.78
CA ALA A 74 7.12 -10.69 3.83
C ALA A 74 7.01 -9.50 2.86
N VAL A 75 6.46 -9.73 1.66
CA VAL A 75 6.20 -8.67 0.67
C VAL A 75 5.17 -7.68 1.21
N LEU A 76 4.06 -8.15 1.78
CA LEU A 76 3.03 -7.30 2.38
C LEU A 76 3.60 -6.48 3.54
N ALA A 77 4.36 -7.11 4.44
CA ALA A 77 5.04 -6.42 5.53
C ALA A 77 6.01 -5.35 5.02
N SER A 78 6.70 -5.62 3.90
CA SER A 78 7.60 -4.66 3.26
C SER A 78 6.86 -3.43 2.75
N CYS A 79 5.71 -3.60 2.09
CA CYS A 79 4.89 -2.46 1.64
C CYS A 79 4.53 -1.50 2.79
N HIS A 80 4.07 -2.04 3.92
CA HIS A 80 3.72 -1.23 5.08
C HIS A 80 4.92 -0.52 5.70
N ARG A 81 6.05 -1.22 5.84
CA ARG A 81 7.29 -0.65 6.38
C ARG A 81 7.84 0.48 5.49
N ARG A 82 8.02 0.19 4.20
CA ARG A 82 8.56 1.14 3.22
C ARG A 82 7.69 2.37 3.04
N ALA A 83 6.35 2.23 3.13
CA ALA A 83 5.46 3.37 3.07
C ALA A 83 5.59 4.32 4.27
N VAL A 84 5.79 3.79 5.49
CA VAL A 84 6.03 4.63 6.68
C VAL A 84 7.40 5.29 6.61
N GLU A 85 8.43 4.54 6.22
CA GLU A 85 9.78 5.06 6.04
C GLU A 85 9.84 6.18 4.99
N LEU A 86 9.23 5.96 3.82
CA LEU A 86 9.17 6.98 2.77
C LEU A 86 8.31 8.19 3.19
N ALA A 87 7.26 8.00 3.99
CA ALA A 87 6.49 9.10 4.54
C ALA A 87 7.33 9.97 5.49
N ASP A 88 8.15 9.34 6.33
CA ASP A 88 9.11 10.02 7.21
C ASP A 88 10.15 10.81 6.40
N GLU A 89 10.77 10.19 5.39
CA GLU A 89 11.70 10.84 4.46
C GLU A 89 11.10 12.08 3.77
N LEU A 90 9.80 12.04 3.47
CA LEU A 90 9.05 13.14 2.86
C LEU A 90 8.49 14.16 3.88
N GLY A 91 8.76 13.99 5.17
CA GLY A 91 8.29 14.88 6.24
C GLY A 91 6.76 14.82 6.46
N CYS A 92 6.14 13.68 6.18
CA CYS A 92 4.71 13.45 6.43
C CYS A 92 4.48 12.97 7.87
N LEU A 93 3.59 13.66 8.59
CA LEU A 93 3.23 13.30 9.96
C LEU A 93 2.14 12.20 10.04
N SER A 94 1.50 11.86 8.91
CA SER A 94 0.43 10.87 8.90
C SER A 94 0.34 10.11 7.58
N VAL A 95 -0.02 8.83 7.67
CA VAL A 95 -0.23 7.94 6.52
C VAL A 95 -1.58 7.23 6.63
N ALA A 96 -2.27 7.04 5.50
CA ALA A 96 -3.48 6.23 5.43
C ALA A 96 -3.25 5.02 4.52
N PHE A 97 -3.53 3.82 5.02
CA PHE A 97 -3.44 2.58 4.26
C PHE A 97 -4.83 2.05 3.90
N PRO A 98 -5.05 1.61 2.65
CA PRO A 98 -6.14 0.68 2.36
C PRO A 98 -5.77 -0.73 2.82
N ALA A 99 -6.70 -1.67 2.62
CA ALA A 99 -6.47 -3.10 2.72
C ALA A 99 -5.60 -3.61 1.54
N ILE A 100 -4.27 -3.39 1.59
CA ILE A 100 -3.33 -3.78 0.53
C ILE A 100 -3.45 -5.29 0.24
N SER A 101 -3.45 -5.64 -1.05
CA SER A 101 -3.55 -7.00 -1.59
C SER A 101 -4.83 -7.81 -1.29
N ILE A 102 -5.78 -7.30 -0.51
CA ILE A 102 -7.00 -8.05 -0.13
C ILE A 102 -8.04 -8.09 -1.28
N GLY A 103 -8.11 -7.04 -2.10
CA GLY A 103 -9.06 -6.95 -3.22
C GLY A 103 -8.67 -7.82 -4.42
N ALA A 104 -8.28 -7.19 -5.53
CA ALA A 104 -7.97 -7.89 -6.78
C ALA A 104 -6.83 -8.93 -6.67
N TYR A 105 -5.96 -8.82 -5.66
CA TYR A 105 -4.84 -9.73 -5.43
C TYR A 105 -5.19 -10.90 -4.48
N GLY A 106 -6.40 -10.91 -3.92
CA GLY A 106 -7.02 -12.07 -3.26
C GLY A 106 -6.39 -12.52 -1.95
N TYR A 107 -5.57 -11.69 -1.28
CA TYR A 107 -4.99 -12.04 0.01
C TYR A 107 -6.10 -12.15 1.07
N PRO A 108 -6.31 -13.31 1.74
CA PRO A 108 -7.29 -13.44 2.80
C PRO A 108 -7.06 -12.40 3.90
N VAL A 109 -8.11 -11.63 4.23
CA VAL A 109 -8.01 -10.50 5.16
C VAL A 109 -7.59 -10.95 6.57
N GLU A 110 -8.00 -12.13 6.99
CA GLU A 110 -7.66 -12.73 8.28
C GLU A 110 -6.15 -13.03 8.40
N LEU A 111 -5.48 -13.26 7.27
CA LEU A 111 -4.04 -13.50 7.21
C LEU A 111 -3.26 -12.21 6.95
N ALA A 112 -3.81 -11.29 6.15
CA ALA A 112 -3.17 -10.02 5.80
C ALA A 112 -3.19 -9.00 6.96
N ALA A 113 -4.30 -8.91 7.69
CA ALA A 113 -4.48 -7.92 8.76
C ALA A 113 -3.40 -7.98 9.86
N PRO A 114 -3.08 -9.14 10.48
CA PRO A 114 -2.03 -9.19 11.49
C PRO A 114 -0.65 -8.82 10.94
N VAL A 115 -0.34 -9.20 9.70
CA VAL A 115 0.93 -8.84 9.03
C VAL A 115 1.02 -7.32 8.83
N ALA A 116 -0.04 -6.70 8.30
CA ALA A 116 -0.12 -5.27 8.07
C ALA A 116 0.03 -4.47 9.37
N ILE A 117 -0.72 -4.84 10.42
CA ILE A 117 -0.66 -4.15 11.71
C ILE A 117 0.73 -4.29 12.33
N ALA A 118 1.29 -5.51 12.40
CA ALA A 118 2.59 -5.72 13.03
C ALA A 118 3.70 -4.94 12.33
N ALA A 119 3.72 -4.96 11.00
CA ALA A 119 4.71 -4.24 10.20
C ALA A 119 4.57 -2.72 10.37
N THR A 120 3.35 -2.18 10.34
CA THR A 120 3.09 -0.76 10.56
C THR A 120 3.47 -0.33 11.97
N THR A 121 3.13 -1.10 13.01
CA THR A 121 3.49 -0.78 14.40
C THR A 121 5.00 -0.74 14.59
N ALA A 122 5.71 -1.74 14.06
CA ALA A 122 7.18 -1.77 14.11
C ALA A 122 7.80 -0.58 13.35
N ALA A 123 7.25 -0.22 12.18
CA ALA A 123 7.74 0.91 11.41
C ALA A 123 7.50 2.25 12.11
N LEU A 124 6.34 2.47 12.74
CA LEU A 124 6.08 3.68 13.52
C LEU A 124 7.03 3.83 14.72
N ALA A 125 7.41 2.72 15.35
CA ALA A 125 8.40 2.76 16.42
C ALA A 125 9.80 3.16 15.92
N ALA A 126 10.14 2.83 14.67
CA ALA A 126 11.40 3.19 14.04
C ALA A 126 11.39 4.62 13.43
N HIS A 127 10.22 5.13 13.05
CA HIS A 127 10.02 6.41 12.36
C HIS A 127 9.04 7.32 13.12
N PRO A 128 9.46 7.87 14.28
CA PRO A 128 8.55 8.55 15.21
C PRO A 128 8.00 9.90 14.70
N ALA A 129 8.54 10.47 13.62
CA ALA A 129 7.97 11.68 13.01
C ALA A 129 6.63 11.40 12.32
N VAL A 130 6.35 10.14 11.95
CA VAL A 130 5.03 9.72 11.51
C VAL A 130 4.18 9.44 12.73
N GLU A 131 3.40 10.43 13.15
CA GLU A 131 2.63 10.39 14.41
C GLU A 131 1.34 9.57 14.29
N LEU A 132 0.80 9.40 13.08
CA LEU A 132 -0.51 8.79 12.89
C LEU A 132 -0.58 7.90 11.65
N VAL A 133 -1.00 6.65 11.85
CA VAL A 133 -1.44 5.78 10.78
C VAL A 133 -2.92 5.47 10.90
N ARG A 134 -3.65 5.55 9.79
CA ARG A 134 -5.04 5.10 9.69
C ARG A 134 -5.15 3.95 8.70
N PHE A 135 -5.82 2.88 9.09
CA PHE A 135 -6.32 1.88 8.15
C PHE A 135 -7.74 2.27 7.72
N VAL A 136 -7.96 2.42 6.42
CA VAL A 136 -9.21 2.94 5.84
C VAL A 136 -9.81 1.88 4.93
N PHE A 137 -11.04 1.47 5.24
CA PHE A 137 -11.74 0.38 4.55
C PHE A 137 -13.05 0.86 3.94
N ARG A 138 -13.47 0.17 2.87
CA ARG A 138 -14.75 0.43 2.20
C ARG A 138 -15.93 -0.16 2.98
N ASP A 139 -15.73 -1.29 3.63
CA ASP A 139 -16.76 -2.08 4.29
C ASP A 139 -16.42 -2.37 5.75
N GLU A 140 -17.46 -2.61 6.53
CA GLU A 140 -17.37 -2.88 7.97
C GLU A 140 -16.79 -4.27 8.27
N ALA A 141 -16.98 -5.25 7.37
CA ALA A 141 -16.46 -6.60 7.56
C ALA A 141 -14.92 -6.61 7.61
N THR A 142 -14.26 -5.89 6.69
CA THR A 142 -12.81 -5.71 6.67
C THR A 142 -12.33 -4.99 7.94
N LEU A 143 -13.03 -3.92 8.33
CA LEU A 143 -12.73 -3.18 9.56
C LEU A 143 -12.81 -4.08 10.81
N ASP A 144 -13.84 -4.91 10.89
CA ASP A 144 -14.03 -5.82 12.01
C ASP A 144 -12.95 -6.91 12.07
N THR A 145 -12.49 -7.42 10.93
CA THR A 145 -11.34 -8.33 10.91
C THR A 145 -10.07 -7.64 11.41
N TYR A 146 -9.79 -6.41 10.97
CA TYR A 146 -8.65 -5.63 11.48
C TYR A 146 -8.75 -5.34 12.97
N ARG A 147 -9.95 -5.05 13.50
CA ARG A 147 -10.17 -4.85 14.95
C ARG A 147 -9.94 -6.10 15.78
N LYS A 148 -10.22 -7.28 15.21
CA LYS A 148 -10.06 -8.58 15.88
C LYS A 148 -8.64 -9.14 15.74
N ALA A 149 -7.88 -8.67 14.75
CA ALA A 149 -6.51 -9.09 14.54
C ALA A 149 -5.67 -8.81 15.80
N ARG A 150 -5.03 -9.85 16.33
CA ARG A 150 -4.09 -9.73 17.44
C ARG A 150 -2.67 -9.73 16.88
N VAL A 151 -1.87 -8.79 17.33
CA VAL A 151 -0.44 -8.62 17.03
C VAL A 151 0.36 -8.69 18.31
#